data_AF-A0A3B8NEA3-F1
#
_entry.id   AF-A0A3B8NEA3-F1
#
_cell.length_a   1.000
_cell.length_b   1.000
_cell.length_c   1.000
_cell.angle_alpha   90.00
_cell.angle_beta   90.00
_cell.angle_gamma   90.00
#
_symmetry.space_group_name_H-M   'P 1'
#
loop_
_entity.id
_entity.type
_entity.pdbx_description
1 polymer ?
#
loop_
_entity_poly.entity_id
_entity_poly.type
_entity_poly.pdbx_seq_one_letter_code
_entity_poly.pdbx_strand_id
1 'polypeptide(L)' 'METEVGIKLLSESELEMNFSSGSGMLYSVQSSEDLKIWETIESGIRGSGSIITRAYARRQGSRFFRVLLNK' A
#
# COMPACT_ATOMS: atom_id res chain seq x y z
N MET A 1 18.92 8.28 -3.16
CA MET A 1 17.75 8.12 -4.05
C MET A 1 16.60 7.72 -3.16
N GLU A 2 15.69 8.64 -2.88
CA GLU A 2 14.49 8.33 -2.11
C GLU A 2 13.50 7.64 -3.07
N THR A 3 13.05 6.44 -2.71
CA THR A 3 12.08 5.71 -3.53
C THR A 3 10.70 6.29 -3.24
N GLU A 4 10.16 7.06 -4.17
CA GLU A 4 8.81 7.62 -4.09
C GLU A 4 7.79 6.58 -4.53
N VAL A 5 6.86 6.25 -3.64
CA VAL A 5 5.67 5.46 -3.96
C VAL A 5 4.47 6.40 -3.92
N GLY A 6 3.81 6.57 -5.06
CA GLY A 6 2.54 7.28 -5.13
C GLY A 6 1.43 6.38 -4.63
N ILE A 7 0.57 6.89 -3.76
CA ILE A 7 -0.59 6.15 -3.25
C ILE A 7 -1.84 6.99 -3.49
N LYS A 8 -2.86 6.39 -4.10
CA LYS A 8 -4.16 7.02 -4.31
C LYS A 8 -5.27 6.07 -3.90
N LEU A 9 -6.19 6.56 -3.07
CA LEU A 9 -7.44 5.86 -2.79
C LEU A 9 -8.39 6.08 -3.97
N LEU A 10 -8.77 4.98 -4.63
CA LEU A 10 -9.75 5.01 -5.72
C LEU A 10 -11.18 4.87 -5.20
N SER A 11 -11.36 4.13 -4.10
CA SER A 11 -12.62 3.98 -3.37
C SER A 11 -12.36 3.68 -1.89
N GLU A 12 -13.41 3.40 -1.11
CA GLU A 12 -13.29 3.00 0.30
C GLU A 12 -12.47 1.72 0.53
N SER A 13 -12.30 0.90 -0.52
CA SER A 13 -11.63 -0.41 -0.45
C SER A 13 -10.61 -0.63 -1.55
N GLU A 14 -10.31 0.38 -2.37
CA GLU A 14 -9.43 0.23 -3.53
C GLU A 14 -8.28 1.22 -3.48
N LEU A 15 -7.07 0.67 -3.57
CA LEU A 15 -5.81 1.39 -3.50
C LEU A 15 -5.05 1.25 -4.82
N GLU A 16 -4.71 2.39 -5.41
CA GLU A 16 -3.76 2.49 -6.50
C GLU A 16 -2.38 2.81 -5.94
N MET A 17 -1.39 2.02 -6.33
CA MET A 17 0.01 2.16 -5.93
C MET A 17 0.87 2.35 -7.17
N ASN A 18 1.65 3.42 -7.19
CA ASN A 18 2.60 3.73 -8.26
C ASN A 18 4.03 3.46 -7.78
N PHE A 19 4.66 2.44 -8.37
CA PHE A 19 6.03 2.02 -8.05
C PHE A 19 7.08 2.53 -9.04
N SER A 20 6.84 3.67 -9.70
CA SER A 20 7.68 4.23 -10.77
C SER A 20 9.19 4.27 -10.47
N SER A 21 9.58 4.45 -9.20
CA SER A 21 11.00 4.45 -8.76
C SER A 21 11.43 3.20 -7.98
N GLY A 22 10.53 2.25 -7.75
CA GLY A 22 10.66 1.15 -6.79
C GLY A 22 10.74 -0.26 -7.38
N SER A 23 11.14 -0.39 -8.65
CA SER A 23 11.21 -1.69 -9.32
C SER A 23 12.17 -2.65 -8.60
N GLY A 24 11.71 -3.88 -8.34
CA GLY A 24 12.49 -4.92 -7.65
C GLY A 24 12.46 -4.85 -6.12
N MET A 25 11.93 -3.78 -5.54
CA MET A 25 11.76 -3.66 -4.09
C MET A 25 10.50 -4.41 -3.62
N LEU A 26 10.49 -4.81 -2.34
CA LEU A 26 9.34 -5.43 -1.72
C LEU A 26 8.59 -4.43 -0.84
N TYR A 27 7.28 -4.45 -0.95
CA TYR A 27 6.40 -3.56 -0.19
C TYR A 27 5.39 -4.36 0.61
N SER A 28 4.87 -3.70 1.66
CA SER A 28 3.74 -4.17 2.44
C SER A 28 2.70 -3.07 2.53
N VAL A 29 1.42 -3.45 2.50
CA VAL A 29 0.30 -2.55 2.81
C VAL A 29 -0.14 -2.81 4.23
N GLN A 30 -0.29 -1.73 4.98
CA GLN A 30 -0.89 -1.75 6.31
C GLN A 30 -2.16 -0.91 6.32
N SER A 31 -3.12 -1.35 7.12
CA SER A 31 -4.32 -0.57 7.43
C SER A 31 -4.38 -0.19 8.90
N SER A 32 -5.07 0.92 9.17
CA SER A 32 -5.37 1.38 10.52
C SER A 32 -6.78 1.94 10.59
N GLU A 33 -7.40 1.81 11.75
CA GLU A 33 -8.70 2.43 12.06
C GLU A 33 -8.53 3.81 12.73
N ASP A 34 -7.40 4.02 13.41
CA ASP A 34 -7.18 5.10 14.37
C ASP A 34 -5.87 5.88 14.17
N LEU A 35 -5.11 5.56 13.12
CA LEU A 35 -3.75 6.06 12.81
C LEU A 35 -2.67 5.68 13.82
N LYS A 36 -2.99 4.92 14.87
CA LYS A 36 -2.06 4.52 15.94
C LYS A 36 -1.67 3.06 15.80
N ILE A 37 -2.65 2.17 15.66
CA ILE A 37 -2.45 0.74 15.49
C ILE A 37 -2.47 0.43 14.00
N TRP A 38 -1.39 -0.17 13.50
CA TRP A 38 -1.23 -0.51 12.10
C TRP A 38 -1.06 -2.01 11.94
N GLU A 39 -1.93 -2.63 11.15
CA GLU A 39 -1.90 -4.05 10.85
C GLU A 39 -1.49 -4.28 9.42
N THR A 40 -0.57 -5.22 9.17
CA THR A 40 -0.20 -5.62 7.82
C THR A 40 -1.31 -6.47 7.22
N ILE A 41 -1.88 -5.99 6.10
CA ILE A 41 -2.96 -6.66 5.38
C ILE A 41 -2.49 -7.36 4.11
N GLU A 42 -1.36 -6.91 3.54
CA GLU A 42 -0.67 -7.56 2.41
C GLU A 42 0.82 -7.31 2.54
N SER A 43 1.65 -8.31 2.20
CA SER A 43 3.10 -8.21 2.19
C SER A 43 3.69 -8.91 0.97
N GLY A 44 4.93 -8.56 0.62
CA GLY A 44 5.63 -9.20 -0.50
C GLY A 44 5.22 -8.65 -1.86
N ILE A 45 4.65 -7.44 -1.90
CA ILE A 45 4.27 -6.77 -3.15
C ILE A 45 5.56 -6.34 -3.83
N ARG A 46 5.88 -6.97 -4.97
CA ARG A 46 7.02 -6.56 -5.78
C ARG A 46 6.68 -5.30 -6.55
N GLY A 47 7.47 -4.25 -6.32
CA GLY A 47 7.43 -3.06 -7.17
C GLY A 47 7.78 -3.45 -8.60
N SER A 48 6.87 -3.16 -9.53
CA SER A 48 7.00 -3.53 -10.95
C SER A 48 7.53 -2.39 -11.82
N GLY A 49 7.83 -1.22 -11.24
CA GLY A 49 8.09 0.01 -12.01
C GLY A 49 6.84 0.56 -12.71
N SER A 50 5.66 0.04 -12.37
CA SER A 50 4.36 0.40 -12.96
C SER A 50 3.34 0.70 -11.87
N ILE A 51 2.18 1.22 -12.29
CA ILE A 51 1.01 1.38 -11.43
C ILE A 51 0.32 0.02 -11.28
N ILE A 52 -0.06 -0.32 -10.05
CA ILE A 52 -0.93 -1.47 -9.78
C ILE A 52 -2.12 -1.03 -8.93
N THR A 53 -3.24 -1.73 -9.10
CA THR A 53 -4.43 -1.55 -8.28
C THR A 53 -4.63 -2.78 -7.40
N ARG A 54 -5.03 -2.55 -6.15
CA ARG A 54 -5.39 -3.58 -5.17
C ARG A 54 -6.74 -3.23 -4.55
N ALA A 55 -7.65 -4.20 -4.57
CA ALA A 55 -8.88 -4.13 -3.82
C ALA A 55 -8.71 -4.92 -2.51
N TYR A 56 -8.91 -4.26 -1.39
CA TYR A 56 -8.89 -4.86 -0.06
C TYR A 56 -10.32 -5.00 0.45
N ALA A 57 -10.74 -6.22 0.79
CA ALA A 57 -12.04 -6.40 1.43
C ALA A 57 -12.10 -5.52 2.68
N ARG A 58 -13.14 -4.68 2.78
CA ARG A 58 -13.36 -3.80 3.94
C ARG A 58 -13.58 -4.68 5.17
N ARG A 59 -12.49 -4.98 5.89
CA ARG A 59 -12.61 -5.40 7.29
C ARG A 59 -13.22 -4.21 8.02
N GLN A 60 -14.26 -4.44 8.81
CA GLN A 60 -14.97 -3.36 9.49
C GLN A 60 -13.94 -2.48 10.20
N GLY A 61 -13.78 -1.25 9.70
CA GLY A 61 -12.99 -0.17 10.28
C GLY A 61 -11.59 0.10 9.72
N SER A 62 -11.10 -0.60 8.69
CA SER A 62 -9.94 -0.14 7.90
C SER A 62 -10.26 1.21 7.21
N ARG A 63 -9.78 2.33 7.77
CA ARG A 63 -10.03 3.70 7.26
C ARG A 63 -8.81 4.33 6.62
N PHE A 64 -7.63 3.94 7.09
CA PHE A 64 -6.36 4.52 6.67
C PHE A 64 -5.47 3.41 6.13
N PHE A 65 -4.74 3.74 5.06
CA PHE A 65 -3.81 2.83 4.41
C PHE A 65 -2.43 3.48 4.31
N ARG A 66 -1.38 2.69 4.47
CA ARG A 66 -0.01 3.09 4.15
C ARG A 66 0.73 1.95 3.47
N VAL A 67 1.67 2.31 2.61
CA VAL A 67 2.59 1.38 1.97
C VAL A 67 3.96 1.55 2.62
N LEU A 68 4.57 0.45 3.03
CA LEU A 68 5.90 0.40 3.61
C LEU A 68 6.86 -0.33 2.68
N LEU A 69 8.06 0.21 2.54
CA LEU A 69 9.18 -0.48 1.93
C LEU A 69 9.73 -1.51 2.92
N ASN A 70 9.79 -2.78 2.52
CA ASN A 70 10.44 -3.83 3.28
C ASN A 70 11.95 -3.76 3.03
N LYS A 71 12.76 -3.65 4.09
CA LYS A 71 14.23 -3.71 4.03
C LYS A 71 14.72 -5.15 4.04
#